data_AF-A0AAD9FF04-F1
#
_entry.id   AF-A0AAD9FF04-F1
#
_cell.length_a   1.000
_cell.length_b   1.000
_cell.length_c   1.000
_cell.angle_alpha   90.00
_cell.angle_beta   90.00
_cell.angle_gamma   90.00
#
_symmetry.space_group_name_H-M   'P 1'
#
loop_
_entity.id
_entity.type
_entity.pdbx_description
1 polymer ?
#
loop_
_entity_poly.entity_id
_entity_poly.type
_entity_poly.pdbx_seq_one_letter_code
_entity_poly.pdbx_strand_id
1 'polypeptide(L)'
;MEEHDLLKQPSAIRWLSLERAVKGIRANWVALVLELQEEEAARDCPVSKGIRKRLRTLMFPALTHLLTDVLAVVNRMNLTFQKEDVNISSIQPVVNMTFASLDDLMNGPGEAEMKFNEALQDAKFCGITLTQADAQTFSRVRTEYIAEITIPSKKDSLRSM
;
A
#
# COMPACT_ATOMS: atom_id res chain seq x y z
N MET A 1 3.37 8.13 -43.97
CA MET A 1 2.93 7.21 -42.90
C MET A 1 4.09 7.19 -41.92
N GLU A 2 4.11 8.17 -41.02
CA GLU A 2 5.18 8.30 -40.02
C GLU A 2 4.59 7.84 -38.69
N GLU A 3 5.01 6.67 -38.27
CA GLU A 3 4.71 6.09 -36.97
C GLU A 3 5.60 6.84 -35.96
N HIS A 4 5.09 7.96 -35.44
CA HIS A 4 5.67 8.55 -34.24
C HIS A 4 5.51 7.51 -33.12
N ASP A 5 6.62 7.09 -32.52
CA ASP A 5 6.66 6.31 -31.29
C ASP A 5 5.84 7.05 -30.22
N LEU A 6 4.55 6.75 -30.16
CA LEU A 6 3.69 7.17 -29.08
C LEU A 6 4.21 6.44 -27.85
N LEU A 7 4.93 7.18 -27.00
CA LEU A 7 5.23 6.75 -25.64
C LEU A 7 3.94 6.17 -25.06
N LYS A 8 3.91 4.85 -24.87
CA LYS A 8 2.75 4.15 -24.31
C LYS A 8 2.36 4.88 -23.03
N GLN A 9 1.11 5.34 -22.95
CA GLN A 9 0.61 5.95 -21.72
C GLN A 9 0.94 5.02 -20.55
N PRO A 10 1.65 5.49 -19.52
CA PRO A 10 1.92 4.69 -18.33
C PRO A 10 0.58 4.42 -17.62
N SER A 11 -0.10 3.34 -18.01
CA SER A 11 -1.49 3.10 -17.59
C SER A 11 -1.90 1.63 -17.63
N ALA A 12 -1.04 0.71 -17.20
CA ALA A 12 -1.52 -0.64 -16.87
C ALA A 12 -2.17 -0.68 -15.48
N ILE A 13 -1.69 0.12 -14.52
CA ILE A 13 -2.08 0.02 -13.11
C ILE A 13 -2.65 1.35 -12.63
N ARG A 14 -3.90 1.34 -12.14
CA ARG A 14 -4.62 2.50 -11.60
C ARG A 14 -4.18 2.83 -10.17
N TRP A 15 -2.88 3.12 -9.99
CA TRP A 15 -2.27 3.40 -8.69
C TRP A 15 -3.00 4.50 -7.88
N LEU A 16 -3.40 5.58 -8.56
CA LEU A 16 -4.16 6.68 -7.93
C LEU A 16 -5.54 6.25 -7.43
N SER A 17 -6.21 5.33 -8.12
CA SER A 17 -7.49 4.80 -7.66
C SER A 17 -7.31 3.84 -6.48
N LEU A 18 -6.25 3.03 -6.52
CA LEU A 18 -5.90 2.14 -5.41
C LEU A 18 -5.55 2.92 -4.13
N GLU A 19 -4.78 4.01 -4.24
CA GLU A 19 -4.47 4.88 -3.10
C GLU A 19 -5.72 5.47 -2.46
N ARG A 20 -6.68 5.94 -3.27
CA ARG A 20 -7.96 6.46 -2.77
C ARG A 20 -8.74 5.36 -2.02
N ALA A 21 -8.79 4.15 -2.56
CA ALA A 21 -9.47 3.02 -1.92
C ALA A 21 -8.80 2.64 -0.59
N VAL A 22 -7.47 2.52 -0.56
CA VAL A 22 -6.70 2.17 0.66
C VAL A 22 -6.88 3.25 1.72
N LYS A 23 -6.76 4.53 1.38
CA LYS A 23 -7.01 5.64 2.31
C LYS A 23 -8.46 5.64 2.83
N GLY A 24 -9.43 5.34 1.96
CA GLY A 24 -10.84 5.20 2.34
C GLY A 24 -11.06 4.08 3.36
N ILE A 25 -10.50 2.90 3.11
CA ILE A 25 -10.56 1.76 4.05
C ILE A 25 -9.89 2.13 5.37
N ARG A 26 -8.70 2.73 5.32
CA ARG A 26 -7.95 3.13 6.53
C ARG A 26 -8.75 4.12 7.39
N ALA A 27 -9.32 5.16 6.77
CA ALA A 27 -10.06 6.19 7.47
C ALA A 27 -11.36 5.66 8.09
N ASN A 28 -11.99 4.68 7.46
CA ASN A 28 -13.30 4.14 7.88
C ASN A 28 -13.19 2.77 8.57
N TRP A 29 -11.98 2.30 8.90
CA TRP A 29 -11.78 0.94 9.42
C TRP A 29 -12.62 0.67 10.68
N VAL A 30 -12.67 1.62 11.62
CA VAL A 30 -13.47 1.49 12.84
C VAL A 30 -14.95 1.34 12.50
N ALA A 31 -15.48 2.23 11.65
CA ALA A 31 -16.87 2.19 11.22
C ALA A 31 -17.21 0.87 10.53
N LEU A 32 -16.34 0.35 9.67
CA LEU A 32 -16.51 -0.95 9.02
C LEU A 32 -16.59 -2.11 10.02
N VAL A 33 -15.71 -2.12 11.04
CA VAL A 33 -15.73 -3.18 12.07
C VAL A 33 -17.01 -3.13 12.90
N LEU A 34 -17.49 -1.93 13.24
CA LEU A 34 -18.72 -1.74 14.02
C LEU A 34 -19.96 -2.10 13.21
N GLU A 35 -20.08 -1.63 11.97
CA GLU A 35 -21.19 -1.96 11.08
C GLU A 35 -21.33 -3.47 10.87
N LEU A 36 -20.20 -4.16 10.63
CA LEU A 36 -20.21 -5.62 10.49
C LEU A 36 -20.56 -6.34 11.80
N GLN A 37 -20.29 -5.73 12.96
CA GLN A 37 -20.72 -6.27 14.25
C GLN A 37 -22.24 -6.14 14.42
N GLU A 38 -22.81 -5.01 14.02
CA GLU A 38 -24.25 -4.78 14.07
C GLU A 38 -25.00 -5.70 13.10
N GLU A 39 -24.50 -5.85 11.87
CA GLU A 39 -25.09 -6.78 10.89
C GLU A 39 -24.95 -8.25 11.31
N GLU A 40 -23.85 -8.63 12.00
CA GLU A 40 -23.71 -9.94 12.65
C GLU A 40 -24.80 -10.13 13.72
N ALA A 41 -25.01 -9.14 14.58
CA ALA A 41 -25.98 -9.22 15.68
C ALA A 41 -27.44 -9.20 15.21
N ALA A 42 -27.75 -8.42 14.17
CA ALA A 42 -29.12 -8.21 13.70
C ALA A 42 -29.61 -9.34 12.77
N ARG A 43 -28.70 -9.91 11.96
CA ARG A 43 -29.08 -10.84 10.86
C ARG A 43 -28.42 -12.21 10.95
N ASP A 44 -27.58 -12.45 11.96
CA ASP A 44 -26.75 -13.64 12.10
C ASP A 44 -25.99 -13.98 10.79
N CYS A 45 -25.54 -12.93 10.08
CA CYS A 45 -24.95 -13.09 8.74
C CYS A 45 -23.53 -13.69 8.84
N PRO A 46 -23.28 -14.90 8.32
CA PRO A 46 -21.96 -15.53 8.43
C PRO A 46 -20.87 -14.78 7.65
N VAL A 47 -21.26 -14.10 6.56
CA VAL A 47 -20.35 -13.30 5.74
C VAL A 47 -19.84 -12.09 6.53
N SER A 48 -20.73 -11.35 7.19
CA SER A 48 -20.36 -10.19 8.02
C SER A 48 -19.40 -10.60 9.14
N LYS A 49 -19.68 -11.73 9.80
CA LYS A 49 -18.80 -12.32 10.81
C LYS A 49 -17.41 -12.68 10.27
N GLY A 50 -17.35 -13.32 9.09
CA GLY A 50 -16.10 -13.69 8.43
C GLY A 50 -15.25 -12.48 8.06
N ILE A 51 -15.86 -11.45 7.47
CA ILE A 51 -15.17 -10.20 7.11
C ILE A 51 -14.69 -9.49 8.37
N ARG A 52 -15.54 -9.35 9.39
CA ARG A 52 -15.20 -8.70 10.67
C ARG A 52 -14.01 -9.36 11.33
N LYS A 53 -13.98 -10.69 11.37
CA LYS A 53 -12.85 -11.46 11.90
C LYS A 53 -11.55 -11.09 11.18
N ARG A 54 -11.60 -10.94 9.86
CA ARG A 54 -10.42 -10.61 9.03
C ARG A 54 -9.97 -9.16 9.23
N LEU A 55 -10.90 -8.20 9.33
CA LEU A 55 -10.59 -6.79 9.61
C LEU A 55 -9.96 -6.58 10.98
N ARG A 56 -10.29 -7.45 11.94
CA ARG A 56 -9.75 -7.44 13.31
C ARG A 56 -8.43 -8.19 13.46
N THR A 57 -7.94 -8.88 12.43
CA THR A 57 -6.59 -9.44 12.47
C THR A 57 -5.58 -8.31 12.41
N LEU A 58 -4.56 -8.32 13.28
CA LEU A 58 -3.52 -7.29 13.32
C LEU A 58 -2.89 -6.98 11.95
N MET A 59 -2.72 -8.01 11.12
CA MET A 59 -2.22 -7.88 9.75
C MET A 59 -3.03 -6.91 8.89
N PHE A 60 -4.35 -6.85 9.06
CA PHE A 60 -5.19 -6.02 8.18
C PHE A 60 -4.90 -4.52 8.32
N PRO A 61 -5.04 -3.89 9.51
CA PRO A 61 -4.69 -2.49 9.67
C PRO A 61 -3.20 -2.26 9.43
N ALA A 62 -2.29 -3.15 9.86
CA ALA A 62 -0.85 -3.01 9.63
C ALA A 62 -0.51 -2.94 8.12
N LEU A 63 -1.02 -3.89 7.32
CA LEU A 63 -0.82 -3.90 5.86
C LEU A 63 -1.48 -2.70 5.18
N THR A 64 -2.63 -2.24 5.68
CA THR A 64 -3.33 -1.06 5.13
C THR A 64 -2.48 0.21 5.31
N HIS A 65 -1.79 0.34 6.44
CA HIS A 65 -0.88 1.47 6.69
C HIS A 65 0.40 1.36 5.85
N LEU A 66 1.03 0.17 5.79
CA LEU A 66 2.16 -0.09 4.89
C LEU A 66 1.84 0.23 3.43
N LEU A 67 0.68 -0.24 2.94
CA LEU A 67 0.23 0.04 1.57
C LEU A 67 0.01 1.53 1.34
N THR A 68 -0.42 2.29 2.36
CA THR A 68 -0.55 3.75 2.23
C THR A 68 0.81 4.40 1.99
N ASP A 69 1.85 3.97 2.70
CA ASP A 69 3.21 4.49 2.54
C ASP A 69 3.80 4.13 1.17
N VAL A 70 3.67 2.86 0.76
CA VAL A 70 4.14 2.40 -0.56
C VAL A 70 3.43 3.14 -1.70
N LEU A 71 2.11 3.32 -1.61
CA LEU A 71 1.34 4.03 -2.64
C LEU A 71 1.67 5.51 -2.71
N ALA A 72 2.05 6.14 -1.60
CA ALA A 72 2.49 7.53 -1.60
C ALA A 72 3.79 7.71 -2.41
N VAL A 73 4.74 6.78 -2.27
CA VAL A 73 6.00 6.76 -3.02
C VAL A 73 5.75 6.53 -4.51
N VAL A 74 5.01 5.47 -4.87
CA VAL A 74 4.74 5.12 -6.27
C VAL A 74 3.91 6.21 -6.97
N ASN A 75 2.91 6.78 -6.31
CA ASN A 75 2.09 7.83 -6.93
C ASN A 75 2.81 9.15 -7.09
N ARG A 76 3.77 9.50 -6.21
CA ARG A 76 4.61 10.70 -6.41
C ARG A 76 5.37 10.61 -7.73
N MET A 77 5.95 9.44 -8.04
CA MET A 77 6.59 9.18 -9.32
C MET A 77 5.56 9.25 -10.48
N ASN A 78 4.45 8.54 -10.35
CA ASN A 78 3.41 8.48 -11.37
C ASN A 78 2.87 9.88 -11.74
N LEU A 79 2.57 10.72 -10.75
CA LEU A 79 2.13 12.10 -10.94
C LEU A 79 3.21 12.98 -11.55
N THR A 80 4.48 12.73 -11.24
CA THR A 80 5.60 13.47 -11.84
C THR A 80 5.71 13.18 -13.34
N PHE A 81 5.50 11.93 -13.75
CA PHE A 81 5.52 11.53 -15.16
C PHE A 81 4.27 11.93 -15.94
N GLN A 82 3.18 12.27 -15.25
CA GLN A 82 1.94 12.76 -15.87
C GLN A 82 1.91 14.29 -16.07
N LYS A 83 2.95 15.02 -15.67
CA LYS A 83 3.04 16.47 -15.91
C LYS A 83 3.20 16.75 -17.40
N GLU A 84 2.51 17.78 -17.90
CA GLU A 84 2.57 18.19 -19.31
C GLU A 84 4.00 18.54 -19.75
N ASP A 85 4.77 19.20 -18.88
CA ASP A 85 6.15 19.62 -19.13
C ASP A 85 7.21 18.74 -18.43
N VAL A 86 7.07 17.42 -18.45
CA VAL A 86 8.08 16.56 -17.79
C VAL A 86 9.42 16.64 -18.52
N ASN A 87 10.45 17.09 -17.84
CA ASN A 87 11.81 17.08 -18.38
C ASN A 87 12.33 15.64 -18.43
N ILE A 88 12.66 15.12 -19.61
CA ILE A 88 13.19 13.76 -19.80
C ILE A 88 14.43 13.51 -18.93
N SER A 89 15.29 14.53 -18.72
CA SER A 89 16.47 14.41 -17.87
C SER A 89 16.13 14.18 -16.39
N SER A 90 14.89 14.46 -15.98
CA SER A 90 14.41 14.25 -14.60
C SER A 90 13.84 12.85 -14.35
N ILE A 91 13.59 12.05 -15.41
CA ILE A 91 12.97 10.72 -15.27
C ILE A 91 13.86 9.79 -14.45
N GLN A 92 15.13 9.60 -14.84
CA GLN A 92 16.04 8.70 -14.14
C GLN A 92 16.27 9.11 -12.67
N PRO A 93 16.51 10.40 -12.34
CA PRO A 93 16.55 10.86 -10.95
C PRO A 93 15.30 10.49 -10.14
N VAL A 94 14.09 10.69 -10.70
CA VAL A 94 12.83 10.37 -10.02
C VAL A 94 12.68 8.87 -9.80
N VAL A 95 13.04 8.04 -10.79
CA VAL A 95 13.04 6.57 -10.64
C VAL A 95 13.99 6.14 -9.52
N ASN A 96 15.23 6.65 -9.51
CA ASN A 96 16.23 6.31 -8.49
C ASN A 96 15.79 6.72 -7.08
N MET A 97 15.22 7.92 -6.94
CA MET A 97 14.67 8.39 -5.66
C MET A 97 13.49 7.52 -5.20
N THR A 98 12.65 7.07 -6.12
CA THR A 98 11.53 6.17 -5.82
C THR A 98 12.04 4.83 -5.31
N PHE A 99 13.07 4.25 -5.94
CA PHE A 99 13.68 3.01 -5.44
C PHE A 99 14.33 3.17 -4.08
N ALA A 100 15.08 4.25 -3.85
CA ALA A 100 15.65 4.52 -2.52
C ALA A 100 14.55 4.61 -1.45
N SER A 101 13.45 5.31 -1.75
CA SER A 101 12.31 5.43 -0.83
C SER A 101 11.61 4.08 -0.57
N LEU A 102 11.52 3.21 -1.57
CA LEU A 102 10.99 1.85 -1.39
C LEU A 102 11.94 0.96 -0.58
N ASP A 103 13.25 1.11 -0.75
CA ASP A 103 14.25 0.41 0.05
C ASP A 103 14.18 0.83 1.53
N ASP A 104 14.00 2.12 1.80
CA ASP A 104 13.75 2.61 3.16
C ASP A 104 12.51 1.95 3.78
N LEU A 105 11.40 1.86 3.01
CA LEU A 105 10.16 1.19 3.45
C LEU A 105 10.31 -0.34 3.59
N MET A 106 11.29 -0.96 2.96
CA MET A 106 11.61 -2.37 3.14
C MET A 106 12.28 -2.62 4.49
N ASN A 107 13.14 -1.68 4.91
CA ASN A 107 13.96 -1.80 6.10
C ASN A 107 13.32 -1.16 7.35
N GLY A 108 12.30 -0.33 7.20
CA GLY A 108 11.66 0.37 8.32
C GLY A 108 10.22 0.80 8.05
N PRO A 109 9.50 1.25 9.10
CA PRO A 109 8.14 1.76 8.97
C PRO A 109 8.12 3.11 8.24
N GLY A 110 7.14 3.30 7.36
CA GLY A 110 6.79 4.61 6.81
C GLY A 110 5.97 5.46 7.79
N GLU A 111 5.55 6.64 7.35
CA GLU A 111 4.82 7.59 8.21
C GLU A 111 3.47 7.02 8.69
N ALA A 112 2.70 6.41 7.80
CA ALA A 112 1.42 5.82 8.15
C ALA A 112 1.59 4.62 9.09
N GLU A 113 2.57 3.76 8.80
CA GLU A 113 2.86 2.61 9.65
C GLU A 113 3.33 3.03 11.05
N MET A 114 4.19 4.05 11.15
CA MET A 114 4.67 4.59 12.42
C MET A 114 3.50 5.07 13.29
N LYS A 115 2.57 5.84 12.71
CA LYS A 115 1.35 6.29 13.39
C LYS A 115 0.47 5.12 13.86
N PHE A 116 0.40 4.05 13.07
CA PHE A 116 -0.31 2.82 13.48
C PHE A 116 0.39 2.15 14.67
N ASN A 117 1.71 2.00 14.61
CA ASN A 117 2.50 1.37 15.67
C ASN A 117 2.42 2.18 16.98
N GLU A 118 2.43 3.50 16.92
CA GLU A 118 2.25 4.39 18.08
C GLU A 118 0.84 4.30 18.70
N ALA A 119 -0.18 4.18 17.85
CA ALA A 119 -1.57 4.07 18.29
C ALA A 119 -1.96 2.66 18.77
N LEU A 120 -1.14 1.64 18.46
CA LEU A 120 -1.35 0.27 18.88
C LEU A 120 -0.87 0.08 20.33
N GLN A 121 -1.80 -0.20 21.24
CA GLN A 121 -1.52 -0.41 22.67
C GLN A 121 -2.23 -1.67 23.16
N ASP A 122 -1.52 -2.58 23.85
CA ASP A 122 -2.10 -3.81 24.42
C ASP A 122 -2.97 -4.61 23.42
N ALA A 123 -2.51 -4.74 22.17
CA ALA A 123 -3.23 -5.36 21.06
C ALA A 123 -4.59 -4.68 20.71
N LYS A 124 -4.78 -3.42 21.11
CA LYS A 124 -5.93 -2.60 20.74
C LYS A 124 -5.49 -1.49 19.79
N PHE A 125 -6.33 -1.26 18.78
CA PHE A 125 -6.18 -0.14 17.86
C PHE A 125 -7.52 0.55 17.73
N CYS A 126 -7.57 1.87 17.94
CA CYS A 126 -8.80 2.66 17.94
C CYS A 126 -9.92 2.07 18.81
N GLY A 127 -9.57 1.53 19.99
CA GLY A 127 -10.52 0.91 20.92
C GLY A 127 -10.99 -0.51 20.57
N ILE A 128 -10.59 -1.04 19.42
CA ILE A 128 -10.94 -2.41 18.98
C ILE A 128 -9.79 -3.36 19.30
N THR A 129 -10.09 -4.45 20.01
CA THR A 129 -9.13 -5.54 20.25
C THR A 129 -8.88 -6.32 18.96
N LEU A 130 -7.62 -6.30 18.54
CA LEU A 130 -7.12 -7.04 17.40
C LEU A 130 -6.75 -8.46 17.81
N THR A 131 -7.00 -9.42 16.90
CA THR A 131 -6.48 -10.78 17.08
C THR A 131 -5.03 -10.81 16.62
N GLN A 132 -4.18 -11.46 17.41
CA GLN A 132 -2.75 -11.49 17.16
C GLN A 132 -2.44 -12.00 15.75
N ALA A 133 -1.43 -11.36 15.17
CA ALA A 133 -0.58 -11.95 14.17
C ALA A 133 0.85 -11.88 14.70
N ASP A 134 1.65 -12.85 14.30
CA ASP A 134 3.08 -12.90 14.58
C ASP A 134 3.79 -11.72 13.88
N ALA A 135 4.49 -10.89 14.64
CA ALA A 135 5.25 -9.76 14.12
C ALA A 135 6.25 -10.18 13.02
N GLN A 136 6.78 -11.41 13.08
CA GLN A 136 7.67 -11.96 12.06
C GLN A 136 6.96 -12.12 10.71
N THR A 137 5.66 -12.44 10.72
CA THR A 137 4.86 -12.57 9.51
C THR A 137 4.69 -11.21 8.81
N PHE A 138 4.51 -10.14 9.57
CA PHE A 138 4.38 -8.79 9.01
C PHE A 138 5.67 -8.33 8.33
N SER A 139 6.82 -8.48 8.99
CA SER A 139 8.13 -8.14 8.41
C SER A 139 8.39 -8.93 7.13
N ARG A 140 8.08 -10.24 7.11
CA ARG A 140 8.22 -11.07 5.90
C ARG A 140 7.37 -10.55 4.75
N VAL A 141 6.08 -10.29 5.00
CA VAL A 141 5.15 -9.80 3.96
C VAL A 141 5.57 -8.43 3.43
N ARG A 142 6.08 -7.54 4.29
CA ARG A 142 6.65 -6.25 3.87
C ARG A 142 7.76 -6.45 2.84
N THR A 143 8.76 -7.24 3.19
CA THR A 143 9.93 -7.47 2.33
C THR A 143 9.52 -8.13 1.01
N GLU A 144 8.67 -9.16 1.05
CA GLU A 144 8.17 -9.82 -0.15
C GLU A 144 7.40 -8.86 -1.06
N TYR A 145 6.47 -8.08 -0.52
CA TYR A 145 5.65 -7.17 -1.31
C TYR A 145 6.46 -6.06 -1.98
N ILE A 146 7.37 -5.42 -1.23
CA ILE A 146 8.19 -4.32 -1.76
C ILE A 146 9.23 -4.84 -2.76
N ALA A 147 9.78 -6.05 -2.53
CA ALA A 147 10.65 -6.70 -3.50
C ALA A 147 9.93 -6.91 -4.84
N GLU A 148 8.70 -7.44 -4.84
CA GLU A 148 7.91 -7.66 -6.07
C GLU A 148 7.62 -6.36 -6.85
N ILE A 149 7.45 -5.22 -6.17
CA ILE A 149 7.30 -3.93 -6.84
C ILE A 149 8.62 -3.47 -7.48
N THR A 150 9.76 -3.88 -6.92
CA THR A 150 11.11 -3.45 -7.31
C THR A 150 11.76 -4.38 -8.35
N ILE A 151 11.37 -5.67 -8.39
CA ILE A 151 11.93 -6.72 -9.26
C ILE A 151 11.78 -6.44 -10.78
N PRO A 152 10.65 -5.91 -11.30
CA PRO A 152 10.49 -5.71 -12.75
C PRO A 152 11.61 -4.87 -13.38
N SER A 153 12.22 -3.96 -12.64
CA SER A 153 13.24 -3.03 -13.17
C SER A 153 14.69 -3.54 -13.09
N LYS A 154 15.01 -4.50 -12.20
CA LYS A 154 16.37 -5.08 -12.14
C LYS A 154 16.67 -6.02 -13.32
N LYS A 155 15.63 -6.65 -13.88
CA LYS A 155 15.78 -7.59 -15.00
C LYS A 155 16.13 -6.89 -16.33
N ASP A 156 15.69 -5.64 -16.50
CA ASP A 156 15.98 -4.85 -17.70
C ASP A 156 17.38 -4.23 -17.65
N SER A 157 17.88 -3.84 -16.47
CA SER A 157 19.25 -3.34 -16.31
C SER A 157 20.34 -4.39 -16.57
N LEU A 158 20.00 -5.68 -16.53
CA LEU A 158 20.88 -6.81 -16.85
C LEU A 158 20.83 -7.23 -18.33
N ARG A 159 19.92 -6.65 -19.13
CA ARG A 159 19.80 -6.90 -20.57
C ARG A 159 20.46 -5.81 -21.43
N SER A 160 20.92 -4.72 -20.82
CA SER A 160 21.59 -3.59 -21.47
C SER A 160 23.10 -3.56 -21.24
N MET A 161 23.70 -4.66 -20.74
CA MET A 161 25.15 -4.90 -20.69
C MET A 161 25.48 -6.13 -21.55
#